data_AF-A0A7S4PTJ4-F1
#
_entry.id   AF-A0A7S4PTJ4-F1
#
_cell.length_a   1.000
_cell.length_b   1.000
_cell.length_c   1.000
_cell.angle_alpha   90.00
_cell.angle_beta   90.00
_cell.angle_gamma   90.00
#
_symmetry.space_group_name_H-M   'P 1'
#
loop_
_entity.id
_entity.type
_entity.pdbx_description
1 polymer ?
#
loop_
_entity_poly.entity_id
_entity_poly.type
_entity_poly.pdbx_seq_one_letter_code
_entity_poly.pdbx_strand_id
1 'polypeptide(L)'
;MARRWRRGGPGEWWDGHEGADSHWGSPPLVETATVALEGAPAAQSLYPAAWIDSSAQRFGRGRAAKGQPGCRQVLRPGVWQLIYWPCWGRDGSISAGAGRAEYVRLMFEEAGVPYEEVEDAEFVRDFFWRRCDELQPAPVLAPPAVHKDGFVLSQTAAIVRYLARKFGMMPDGGVEAEARADQLVETVHEMVAEARLAYHPDHQHRRPYRDQREAAEPYIRAFERSRLPRLLGHFERLLAHAGEHFVGGSFSYADVQVFALLRVAESQFPRAYAALDIPLLRAFLNRTARRPRIAAYLASDRSRPFAGDSFM
;
A
#
# COMPACT_ATOMS: atom_id res chain seq x y z
N MET A 1 -58.61 -12.25 -23.57
CA MET A 1 -59.01 -10.87 -23.18
C MET A 1 -57.82 -10.20 -22.51
N ALA A 2 -57.41 -9.06 -23.05
CA ALA A 2 -56.30 -8.26 -22.53
C ALA A 2 -56.60 -7.63 -21.17
N ARG A 3 -55.54 -7.42 -20.37
CA ARG A 3 -55.28 -6.40 -19.33
C ARG A 3 -54.37 -7.03 -18.25
N ARG A 4 -53.34 -6.42 -17.67
CA ARG A 4 -52.59 -5.16 -17.85
C ARG A 4 -51.49 -5.27 -16.79
N TRP A 5 -50.20 -5.25 -17.15
CA TRP A 5 -49.12 -5.23 -16.16
C TRP A 5 -49.16 -3.89 -15.41
N ARG A 6 -49.24 -3.93 -14.08
CA ARG A 6 -48.99 -2.76 -13.23
C ARG A 6 -47.48 -2.63 -13.02
N ARG A 7 -46.94 -1.43 -13.20
CA ARG A 7 -45.59 -1.08 -12.74
C ARG A 7 -45.60 -1.07 -11.21
N GLY A 8 -44.99 -2.06 -10.59
CA GLY A 8 -44.46 -1.98 -9.22
C GLY A 8 -43.08 -1.32 -9.26
N GLY A 9 -42.76 -0.51 -8.25
CA GLY A 9 -41.54 0.29 -8.16
C GLY A 9 -40.25 -0.53 -7.99
N PRO A 10 -39.09 0.15 -7.90
CA PRO A 10 -37.79 -0.50 -7.82
C PRO A 10 -37.57 -1.10 -6.43
N GLY A 11 -37.24 -2.39 -6.40
CA GLY A 11 -36.68 -3.05 -5.23
C GLY A 11 -37.49 -4.25 -4.77
N GLU A 12 -37.28 -5.39 -5.42
CA GLU A 12 -37.47 -6.73 -4.84
C GLU A 12 -36.78 -7.74 -5.77
N TRP A 13 -35.53 -8.04 -5.45
CA TRP A 13 -34.93 -9.34 -5.75
C TRP A 13 -34.65 -9.99 -4.39
N TRP A 14 -34.59 -11.31 -4.36
CA TRP A 14 -34.32 -12.22 -3.23
C TRP A 14 -35.56 -12.90 -2.64
N ASP A 15 -35.93 -14.02 -3.30
CA ASP A 15 -36.55 -15.16 -2.63
C ASP A 15 -35.51 -15.89 -1.78
N GLY A 16 -35.85 -16.06 -0.50
CA GLY A 16 -35.70 -17.33 0.22
C GLY A 16 -34.30 -17.84 0.53
N HIS A 17 -33.75 -17.43 1.67
CA HIS A 17 -33.15 -18.35 2.64
C HIS A 17 -33.30 -17.76 4.05
N GLU A 18 -34.24 -18.29 4.83
CA GLU A 18 -34.40 -17.99 6.26
C GLU A 18 -33.21 -18.56 7.03
N GLY A 19 -32.61 -17.74 7.90
CA GLY A 19 -31.65 -18.18 8.92
C GLY A 19 -30.27 -17.55 8.84
N ALA A 20 -30.17 -16.24 9.06
CA ALA A 20 -28.96 -15.61 9.61
C ALA A 20 -29.31 -14.24 10.19
N ASP A 21 -29.22 -14.10 11.52
CA ASP A 21 -29.30 -12.81 12.21
C ASP A 21 -28.14 -11.92 11.76
N SER A 22 -28.39 -10.99 10.84
CA SER A 22 -27.42 -9.97 10.45
C SER A 22 -27.40 -8.84 11.49
N HIS A 23 -26.36 -8.79 12.32
CA HIS A 23 -26.15 -7.78 13.38
C HIS A 23 -25.71 -6.38 12.86
N TRP A 24 -26.08 -5.99 11.64
CA TRP A 24 -25.65 -4.72 11.04
C TRP A 24 -26.83 -3.82 10.70
N GLY A 25 -27.52 -3.32 11.73
CA GLY A 25 -28.41 -2.17 11.59
C GLY A 25 -27.58 -0.88 11.50
N SER A 26 -27.61 -0.21 10.35
CA SER A 26 -27.02 1.14 10.22
C SER A 26 -27.98 2.18 10.82
N PRO A 27 -27.53 3.14 11.64
CA PRO A 27 -28.36 4.27 12.04
C PRO A 27 -28.63 5.22 10.85
N PRO A 28 -29.71 6.02 10.88
CA PRO A 28 -30.10 6.86 9.75
C PRO A 28 -29.09 7.98 9.49
N LEU A 29 -28.87 8.28 8.21
CA LEU A 29 -28.00 9.35 7.73
C LEU A 29 -28.57 10.72 8.12
N VAL A 30 -27.75 11.55 8.74
CA VAL A 30 -28.03 12.98 8.94
C VAL A 30 -27.45 13.74 7.75
N GLU A 31 -28.28 14.53 7.07
CA GLU A 31 -27.85 15.45 6.01
C GLU A 31 -26.80 16.43 6.53
N THR A 32 -25.65 16.51 5.85
CA THR A 32 -24.66 17.56 6.08
C THR A 32 -24.63 18.49 4.87
N ALA A 33 -24.71 19.79 5.16
CA ALA A 33 -24.75 20.86 4.17
C ALA A 33 -23.41 21.02 3.44
N THR A 34 -23.51 21.32 2.15
CA THR A 34 -22.39 21.64 1.26
C THR A 34 -21.78 23.00 1.61
N VAL A 35 -20.46 23.07 1.75
CA VAL A 35 -19.71 24.34 1.80
C VAL A 35 -18.76 24.38 0.62
N ALA A 36 -18.87 25.44 -0.19
CA ALA A 36 -17.98 25.74 -1.30
C ALA A 36 -16.60 26.22 -0.77
N LEU A 37 -15.53 25.76 -1.42
CA LEU A 37 -14.15 26.12 -1.08
C LEU A 37 -13.65 27.25 -1.99
N GLU A 38 -13.28 28.38 -1.39
CA GLU A 38 -12.43 29.40 -2.03
C GLU A 38 -11.18 29.66 -1.20
N GLY A 39 -10.03 29.76 -1.89
CA GLY A 39 -8.79 30.37 -1.41
C GLY A 39 -7.86 29.47 -0.59
N ALA A 40 -6.75 29.02 -1.19
CA ALA A 40 -5.69 28.33 -0.46
C ALA A 40 -4.70 29.33 0.18
N PRO A 41 -4.55 29.37 1.52
CA PRO A 41 -3.45 30.08 2.18
C PRO A 41 -2.25 29.15 2.41
N ALA A 42 -1.09 29.76 2.66
CA ALA A 42 0.16 29.07 3.03
C ALA A 42 -0.04 28.05 4.15
N ALA A 43 0.71 26.93 4.08
CA ALA A 43 0.58 25.72 4.88
C ALA A 43 0.26 25.96 6.37
N GLN A 44 -1.03 26.13 6.68
CA GLN A 44 -1.56 25.96 8.01
C GLN A 44 -1.58 24.45 8.30
N SER A 45 -1.20 24.07 9.51
CA SER A 45 -1.33 22.69 9.98
C SER A 45 -2.75 22.20 9.67
N LEU A 46 -2.85 21.15 8.83
CA LEU A 46 -4.13 20.50 8.48
C LEU A 46 -4.81 19.87 9.72
N TYR A 47 -4.09 19.81 10.83
CA TYR A 47 -4.57 19.32 12.12
C TYR A 47 -4.72 20.49 13.11
N PRO A 48 -5.80 20.51 13.92
CA PRO A 48 -5.97 21.52 14.96
C PRO A 48 -4.77 21.52 15.93
N ALA A 49 -4.28 22.70 16.30
CA ALA A 49 -3.14 22.85 17.23
C ALA A 49 -3.32 22.09 18.57
N ALA A 50 -4.57 21.91 19.01
CA ALA A 50 -4.92 21.17 20.23
C ALA A 50 -4.64 19.65 20.17
N TRP A 51 -4.46 19.07 18.98
CA TRP A 51 -4.20 17.65 18.81
C TRP A 51 -2.75 17.27 19.12
N ILE A 52 -1.81 18.19 18.83
CA ILE A 52 -0.37 18.01 19.08
C ILE A 52 -0.08 18.02 20.59
N ASP A 53 -0.75 18.89 21.36
CA ASP A 53 -0.48 19.05 22.80
C ASP A 53 -1.16 17.98 23.69
N SER A 54 -2.34 17.51 23.30
CA SER A 54 -3.12 16.55 24.12
C SER A 54 -2.71 15.08 23.94
N SER A 55 -2.20 14.69 22.77
CA SER A 55 -1.71 13.32 22.51
C SER A 55 -0.39 13.04 23.23
N ALA A 56 0.52 14.02 23.27
CA ALA A 56 1.79 13.98 24.00
C ALA A 56 1.64 13.85 25.53
N GLN A 57 0.46 14.15 26.08
CA GLN A 57 0.15 14.00 27.51
C GLN A 57 -0.49 12.65 27.85
N ARG A 58 -1.11 11.97 26.87
CA ARG A 58 -1.93 10.76 27.11
C ARG A 58 -1.18 9.44 26.88
N PHE A 59 -0.20 9.44 25.97
CA PHE A 59 0.73 8.34 25.77
C PHE A 59 2.07 8.77 26.35
N GLY A 60 2.33 8.36 27.60
CA GLY A 60 3.36 8.96 28.45
C GLY A 60 4.70 9.20 27.76
N ARG A 61 5.27 10.39 27.97
CA ARG A 61 6.60 10.77 27.48
C ARG A 61 7.58 9.63 27.72
N GLY A 62 7.98 8.92 26.66
CA GLY A 62 9.16 8.10 26.69
C GLY A 62 10.32 9.04 26.96
N ARG A 63 10.81 9.10 28.22
CA ARG A 63 11.95 9.95 28.59
C ARG A 63 13.07 9.71 27.57
N ALA A 64 13.41 10.75 26.80
CA ALA A 64 14.62 10.75 25.98
C ALA A 64 15.79 10.42 26.92
N ALA A 65 16.44 9.28 26.69
CA ALA A 65 17.63 8.92 27.44
C ALA A 65 18.73 9.91 27.02
N LYS A 66 19.28 10.65 27.99
CA LYS A 66 20.41 11.55 27.75
C LYS A 66 21.57 10.76 27.11
N GLY A 67 22.01 11.16 25.91
CA GLY A 67 23.24 10.68 25.30
C GLY A 67 23.13 9.92 23.98
N GLN A 68 21.92 9.67 23.44
CA GLN A 68 21.76 9.16 22.06
C GLN A 68 21.64 10.33 21.07
N PRO A 69 22.15 10.19 19.82
CA PRO A 69 21.90 11.19 18.77
C PRO A 69 20.39 11.40 18.67
N GLY A 70 19.95 12.65 18.78
CA GLY A 70 18.51 12.95 18.74
C GLY A 70 17.92 12.47 17.41
N CYS A 71 16.68 11.97 17.40
CA CYS A 71 16.02 11.46 16.20
C CYS A 71 16.17 12.40 14.98
N ARG A 72 16.26 13.72 15.21
CA ARG A 72 16.50 14.75 14.18
C ARG A 72 17.76 14.57 13.35
N GLN A 73 18.84 13.99 13.91
CA GLN A 73 20.13 13.89 13.22
C GLN A 73 20.13 12.82 12.12
N VAL A 74 19.16 11.92 12.11
CA VAL A 74 19.03 10.85 11.10
C VAL A 74 18.36 11.35 9.81
N LEU A 75 17.46 12.32 9.93
CA LEU A 75 16.76 12.89 8.78
C LEU A 75 17.59 14.02 8.15
N ARG A 76 17.70 14.01 6.82
CA ARG A 76 18.50 14.95 6.03
C ARG A 76 17.60 15.99 5.35
N PRO A 77 17.92 17.29 5.44
CA PRO A 77 17.13 18.33 4.79
C PRO A 77 17.31 18.31 3.26
N GLY A 78 16.29 18.75 2.52
CA GLY A 78 16.30 18.95 1.08
C GLY A 78 16.13 17.69 0.22
N VAL A 79 16.16 16.49 0.82
CA VAL A 79 16.09 15.20 0.11
C VAL A 79 14.84 14.42 0.51
N TRP A 80 14.30 13.64 -0.43
CA TRP A 80 13.28 12.66 -0.09
C TRP A 80 13.90 11.51 0.69
N GLN A 81 13.25 11.09 1.77
CA GLN A 81 13.69 9.97 2.59
C GLN A 81 12.57 8.96 2.76
N LEU A 82 12.86 7.69 2.48
CA LEU A 82 11.99 6.55 2.73
C LEU A 82 12.39 5.90 4.06
N ILE A 83 11.47 5.91 5.00
CA ILE A 83 11.62 5.32 6.34
C ILE A 83 10.95 3.95 6.30
N TYR A 84 11.75 2.90 6.22
CA TYR A 84 11.31 1.51 6.21
C TYR A 84 12.36 0.60 6.83
N TRP A 85 11.99 -0.64 7.13
CA TRP A 85 12.92 -1.63 7.65
C TRP A 85 14.12 -1.83 6.72
N PRO A 86 15.36 -1.78 7.25
CA PRO A 86 16.56 -2.08 6.46
C PRO A 86 16.48 -3.48 5.85
N CYS A 87 16.95 -3.62 4.61
CA CYS A 87 16.89 -4.90 3.90
C CYS A 87 17.74 -5.96 4.57
N TRP A 88 18.87 -5.55 5.12
CA TRP A 88 19.91 -6.43 5.62
C TRP A 88 20.06 -6.27 7.14
N GLY A 89 20.14 -7.39 7.85
CA GLY A 89 20.53 -7.43 9.25
C GLY A 89 22.01 -7.08 9.43
N ARG A 90 22.42 -6.83 10.68
CA ARG A 90 23.84 -6.58 11.01
C ARG A 90 24.76 -7.77 10.67
N ASP A 91 24.19 -8.96 10.52
CA ASP A 91 24.85 -10.21 10.15
C ASP A 91 24.87 -10.48 8.62
N GLY A 92 24.36 -9.54 7.81
CA GLY A 92 24.27 -9.68 6.36
C GLY A 92 23.11 -10.57 5.88
N SER A 93 22.25 -11.05 6.77
CA SER A 93 21.02 -11.77 6.40
C SER A 93 19.96 -10.82 5.84
N ILE A 94 19.08 -11.31 4.96
CA ILE A 94 17.90 -10.54 4.55
C ILE A 94 16.98 -10.41 5.78
N SER A 95 16.77 -9.19 6.23
CA SER A 95 15.90 -8.83 7.36
C SER A 95 14.47 -8.57 6.90
N ALA A 96 14.27 -7.63 5.97
CA ALA A 96 12.94 -7.18 5.55
C ALA A 96 12.64 -7.33 4.05
N GLY A 97 13.67 -7.60 3.22
CA GLY A 97 13.54 -7.70 1.77
C GLY A 97 12.97 -6.44 1.11
N ALA A 98 12.26 -6.63 -0.01
CA ALA A 98 11.53 -5.60 -0.73
C ALA A 98 10.43 -4.96 0.15
N GLY A 99 9.50 -5.76 0.64
CA GLY A 99 8.46 -5.32 1.55
C GLY A 99 7.46 -4.32 0.95
N ARG A 100 6.62 -3.74 1.82
CA ARG A 100 5.65 -2.69 1.43
C ARG A 100 6.32 -1.43 0.89
N ALA A 101 7.60 -1.23 1.17
CA ALA A 101 8.38 -0.12 0.62
C ALA A 101 8.68 -0.26 -0.87
N GLU A 102 8.66 -1.47 -1.45
CA GLU A 102 8.96 -1.68 -2.88
C GLU A 102 8.02 -0.90 -3.79
N TYR A 103 6.74 -0.87 -3.42
CA TYR A 103 5.69 -0.09 -4.05
C TYR A 103 6.00 1.41 -4.09
N VAL A 104 6.71 1.92 -3.07
CA VAL A 104 7.16 3.32 -2.96
C VAL A 104 8.47 3.54 -3.71
N ARG A 105 9.44 2.62 -3.61
CA ARG A 105 10.71 2.69 -4.35
C ARG A 105 10.47 2.79 -5.84
N LEU A 106 9.62 1.92 -6.38
CA LEU A 106 9.29 1.91 -7.81
C LEU A 106 8.66 3.24 -8.29
N MET A 107 7.95 3.97 -7.42
CA MET A 107 7.45 5.31 -7.74
C MET A 107 8.59 6.33 -7.90
N PHE A 108 9.56 6.34 -6.98
CA PHE A 108 10.73 7.22 -7.08
C PHE A 108 11.59 6.87 -8.29
N GLU A 109 11.85 5.58 -8.49
CA GLU A 109 12.71 5.06 -9.55
C GLU A 109 12.10 5.35 -10.92
N GLU A 110 10.82 5.05 -11.15
CA GLU A 110 10.15 5.37 -12.41
C GLU A 110 10.08 6.88 -12.67
N ALA A 111 9.82 7.68 -11.63
CA ALA A 111 9.82 9.14 -11.74
C ALA A 111 11.22 9.73 -12.00
N GLY A 112 12.29 8.97 -11.72
CA GLY A 112 13.67 9.47 -11.76
C GLY A 112 13.92 10.52 -10.67
N VAL A 113 13.21 10.43 -9.55
CA VAL A 113 13.32 11.37 -8.43
C VAL A 113 14.28 10.79 -7.39
N PRO A 114 15.39 11.47 -7.07
CA PRO A 114 16.32 11.01 -6.05
C PRO A 114 15.64 10.91 -4.69
N TYR A 115 15.91 9.81 -4.00
CA TYR A 115 15.50 9.56 -2.62
C TYR A 115 16.60 8.79 -1.91
N GLU A 116 16.52 8.77 -0.59
CA GLU A 116 17.42 8.03 0.29
C GLU A 116 16.61 7.11 1.20
N GLU A 117 17.17 5.97 1.57
CA GLU A 117 16.56 5.08 2.56
C GLU A 117 17.22 5.29 3.93
N VAL A 118 16.40 5.27 4.97
CA VAL A 118 16.92 5.26 6.34
C VAL A 118 17.30 3.84 6.73
N GLU A 119 18.61 3.58 6.81
CA GLU A 119 19.16 2.24 7.10
C GLU A 119 19.35 1.95 8.61
N ASP A 120 18.94 2.87 9.48
CA ASP A 120 18.99 2.69 10.94
C ASP A 120 17.71 2.03 11.46
N ALA A 121 17.77 0.73 11.73
CA ALA A 121 16.64 -0.05 12.25
C ALA A 121 16.16 0.43 13.64
N GLU A 122 17.04 0.98 14.47
CA GLU A 122 16.66 1.51 15.79
C GLU A 122 15.88 2.81 15.60
N PHE A 123 16.35 3.70 14.71
CA PHE A 123 15.59 4.89 14.34
C PHE A 123 14.22 4.55 13.76
N VAL A 124 14.13 3.58 12.83
CA VAL A 124 12.83 3.19 12.23
C VAL A 124 11.85 2.75 13.32
N ARG A 125 12.29 1.90 14.26
CA ARG A 125 11.46 1.48 15.40
C ARG A 125 11.06 2.66 16.28
N ASP A 126 12.00 3.55 16.58
CA ASP A 126 11.79 4.67 17.48
C ASP A 126 10.89 5.74 16.86
N PHE A 127 10.96 5.91 15.53
CA PHE A 127 10.10 6.76 14.73
C PHE A 127 8.64 6.32 14.86
N PHE A 128 8.30 5.07 14.58
CA PHE A 128 6.89 4.64 14.55
C PHE A 128 6.27 4.34 15.93
N TRP A 129 7.07 3.90 16.92
CA TRP A 129 6.48 3.31 18.13
C TRP A 129 7.14 3.71 19.45
N ARG A 130 8.08 4.66 19.48
CA ARG A 130 8.75 5.00 20.75
C ARG A 130 8.88 6.49 21.05
N ARG A 131 9.82 7.21 20.43
CA ARG A 131 10.33 8.48 21.00
C ARG A 131 10.69 9.55 19.97
N CYS A 132 10.10 9.53 18.77
CA CYS A 132 10.32 10.58 17.77
C CYS A 132 9.01 11.24 17.30
N ASP A 133 8.02 11.34 18.20
CA ASP A 133 6.72 11.98 17.90
C ASP A 133 6.90 13.44 17.45
N GLU A 134 7.94 14.13 17.94
CA GLU A 134 8.26 15.51 17.56
C GLU A 134 8.74 15.66 16.11
N LEU A 135 9.04 14.56 15.42
CA LEU A 135 9.36 14.55 13.99
C LEU A 135 8.12 14.35 13.11
N GLN A 136 6.97 14.11 13.72
CA GLN A 136 5.74 13.77 13.03
C GLN A 136 4.77 14.94 13.15
N PRO A 137 4.44 15.66 12.05
CA PRO A 137 3.38 16.67 12.09
C PRO A 137 2.01 16.07 12.44
N ALA A 138 1.83 14.78 12.16
CA ALA A 138 0.70 13.96 12.60
C ALA A 138 1.18 12.52 12.82
N PRO A 139 0.57 11.76 13.76
CA PRO A 139 1.06 10.42 14.06
C PRO A 139 0.99 9.50 12.84
N VAL A 140 2.04 8.70 12.66
CA VAL A 140 2.08 7.61 11.70
C VAL A 140 2.13 6.27 12.42
N LEU A 141 1.42 5.27 11.88
CA LEU A 141 1.20 4.01 12.60
C LEU A 141 2.32 2.99 12.39
N ALA A 142 2.80 2.85 11.15
CA ALA A 142 3.74 1.80 10.77
C ALA A 142 4.51 2.16 9.48
N PRO A 143 5.70 1.58 9.28
CA PRO A 143 6.42 1.69 8.01
C PRO A 143 5.62 1.08 6.83
N PRO A 144 5.81 1.60 5.60
CA PRO A 144 6.70 2.69 5.23
C PRO A 144 6.12 4.09 5.53
N ALA A 145 7.02 5.06 5.69
CA ALA A 145 6.71 6.48 5.58
C ALA A 145 7.69 7.18 4.64
N VAL A 146 7.23 8.25 3.98
CA VAL A 146 8.11 9.20 3.29
C VAL A 146 8.24 10.47 4.13
N HIS A 147 9.45 11.02 4.14
CA HIS A 147 9.78 12.28 4.77
C HIS A 147 10.46 13.22 3.78
N LYS A 148 10.10 14.51 3.83
CA LYS A 148 10.88 15.59 3.21
C LYS A 148 10.58 16.91 3.90
N ASP A 149 11.60 17.56 4.46
CA ASP A 149 11.51 18.92 5.02
C ASP A 149 10.32 19.12 5.99
N GLY A 150 10.10 18.15 6.89
CA GLY A 150 9.01 18.20 7.88
C GLY A 150 7.66 17.70 7.39
N PHE A 151 7.50 17.44 6.09
CA PHE A 151 6.38 16.65 5.59
C PHE A 151 6.62 15.16 5.89
N VAL A 152 5.62 14.49 6.47
CA VAL A 152 5.61 13.05 6.72
C VAL A 152 4.29 12.46 6.24
N LEU A 153 4.35 11.34 5.51
CA LEU A 153 3.18 10.58 5.11
C LEU A 153 3.45 9.08 5.25
N SER A 154 2.53 8.35 5.86
CA SER A 154 2.56 6.88 5.97
C SER A 154 1.36 6.25 5.26
N GLN A 155 1.31 4.91 5.22
CA GLN A 155 0.40 4.07 4.42
C GLN A 155 0.74 4.04 2.95
N THR A 156 1.11 2.86 2.46
CA THR A 156 1.64 2.66 1.09
C THR A 156 0.70 3.25 0.04
N ALA A 157 -0.60 2.93 0.09
CA ALA A 157 -1.59 3.43 -0.88
C ALA A 157 -1.69 4.97 -0.89
N ALA A 158 -1.63 5.60 0.28
CA ALA A 158 -1.65 7.05 0.42
C ALA A 158 -0.36 7.68 -0.11
N ILE A 159 0.80 7.09 0.22
CA ILE A 159 2.11 7.54 -0.26
C ILE A 159 2.16 7.50 -1.78
N VAL A 160 1.88 6.35 -2.40
CA VAL A 160 2.07 6.20 -3.86
C VAL A 160 1.13 7.12 -4.64
N ARG A 161 -0.09 7.36 -4.14
CA ARG A 161 -1.04 8.32 -4.72
C ARG A 161 -0.57 9.77 -4.58
N TYR A 162 -0.04 10.13 -3.41
CA TYR A 162 0.56 11.45 -3.19
C TYR A 162 1.76 11.67 -4.12
N LEU A 163 2.66 10.70 -4.20
CA LEU A 163 3.83 10.75 -5.07
C LEU A 163 3.43 10.80 -6.55
N ALA A 164 2.38 10.08 -6.94
CA ALA A 164 1.86 10.13 -8.30
C ALA A 164 1.44 11.54 -8.71
N ARG A 165 0.67 12.25 -7.85
CA ARG A 165 0.35 13.66 -8.07
C ARG A 165 1.60 14.54 -8.09
N LYS A 166 2.53 14.30 -7.17
CA LYS A 166 3.76 15.09 -7.05
C LYS A 166 4.71 14.94 -8.23
N PHE A 167 4.74 13.76 -8.85
CA PHE A 167 5.66 13.38 -9.92
C PHE A 167 5.03 13.36 -11.31
N GLY A 168 3.75 13.73 -11.43
CA GLY A 168 3.04 13.75 -12.71
C GLY A 168 2.76 12.34 -13.27
N MET A 169 2.47 11.38 -12.40
CA MET A 169 2.17 9.97 -12.75
C MET A 169 0.71 9.59 -12.51
N MET A 170 -0.19 10.58 -12.44
CA MET A 170 -1.63 10.32 -12.43
C MET A 170 -2.09 9.84 -13.81
N PRO A 171 -3.12 8.98 -13.89
CA PRO A 171 -3.68 8.60 -15.18
C PRO A 171 -4.35 9.78 -15.88
N ASP A 172 -4.34 9.76 -17.21
CA ASP A 172 -5.16 10.66 -18.01
C ASP A 172 -6.66 10.35 -17.82
N GLY A 173 -7.51 11.38 -17.86
CA GLY A 173 -8.97 11.23 -17.81
C GLY A 173 -9.65 11.85 -16.58
N GLY A 174 -8.94 12.69 -15.82
CA GLY A 174 -9.53 13.47 -14.73
C GLY A 174 -9.95 12.64 -13.52
N VAL A 175 -10.86 13.18 -12.71
CA VAL A 175 -11.20 12.62 -11.38
C VAL A 175 -11.74 11.19 -11.45
N GLU A 176 -12.47 10.83 -12.51
CA GLU A 176 -12.98 9.48 -12.70
C GLU A 176 -11.86 8.47 -13.01
N ALA A 177 -10.85 8.87 -13.77
CA ALA A 177 -9.67 8.05 -14.00
C ALA A 177 -8.83 7.93 -12.72
N GLU A 178 -8.64 9.02 -11.98
CA GLU A 178 -7.97 8.98 -10.67
C GLU A 178 -8.68 8.02 -9.70
N ALA A 179 -10.01 8.08 -9.61
CA ALA A 179 -10.80 7.21 -8.74
C ALA A 179 -10.70 5.72 -9.14
N ARG A 180 -10.65 5.42 -10.44
CA ARG A 180 -10.44 4.04 -10.93
C ARG A 180 -9.04 3.53 -10.63
N ALA A 181 -8.02 4.40 -10.75
CA ALA A 181 -6.66 4.07 -10.34
C ALA A 181 -6.58 3.83 -8.83
N ASP A 182 -7.24 4.67 -8.03
CA ASP A 182 -7.32 4.50 -6.58
C ASP A 182 -7.96 3.14 -6.24
N GLN A 183 -9.12 2.80 -6.85
CA GLN A 183 -9.77 1.50 -6.66
C GLN A 183 -8.83 0.31 -6.94
N LEU A 184 -8.07 0.40 -8.03
CA LEU A 184 -7.13 -0.63 -8.43
C LEU A 184 -5.97 -0.76 -7.43
N VAL A 185 -5.41 0.36 -6.98
CA VAL A 185 -4.30 0.38 -6.01
C VAL A 185 -4.73 -0.08 -4.63
N GLU A 186 -5.95 0.26 -4.19
CA GLU A 186 -6.50 -0.31 -2.96
C GLU A 186 -6.65 -1.83 -3.09
N THR A 187 -7.15 -2.33 -4.23
CA THR A 187 -7.24 -3.78 -4.48
C THR A 187 -5.87 -4.47 -4.40
N VAL A 188 -4.81 -3.83 -4.94
CA VAL A 188 -3.42 -4.33 -4.83
C VAL A 188 -3.01 -4.45 -3.36
N HIS A 189 -3.23 -3.42 -2.55
CA HIS A 189 -2.79 -3.43 -1.16
C HIS A 189 -3.66 -4.31 -0.25
N GLU A 190 -4.94 -4.47 -0.56
CA GLU A 190 -5.82 -5.47 0.06
C GLU A 190 -5.34 -6.90 -0.21
N MET A 191 -4.95 -7.21 -1.46
CA MET A 191 -4.34 -8.50 -1.80
C MET A 191 -3.05 -8.75 -1.01
N VAL A 192 -2.17 -7.76 -0.95
CA VAL A 192 -0.92 -7.85 -0.18
C VAL A 192 -1.21 -8.10 1.31
N ALA A 193 -2.20 -7.41 1.87
CA ALA A 193 -2.60 -7.60 3.26
C ALA A 193 -3.19 -9.00 3.50
N GLU A 194 -4.09 -9.47 2.64
CA GLU A 194 -4.70 -10.80 2.71
C GLU A 194 -3.64 -11.90 2.61
N ALA A 195 -2.75 -11.80 1.62
CA ALA A 195 -1.68 -12.75 1.41
C ALA A 195 -0.70 -12.76 2.59
N ARG A 196 -0.33 -11.59 3.13
CA ARG A 196 0.50 -11.48 4.33
C ARG A 196 -0.13 -12.24 5.51
N LEU A 197 -1.45 -12.17 5.70
CA LEU A 197 -2.12 -12.89 6.79
C LEU A 197 -2.01 -14.41 6.65
N ALA A 198 -1.87 -14.93 5.42
CA ALA A 198 -1.61 -16.34 5.21
C ALA A 198 -0.23 -16.77 5.75
N TYR A 199 0.79 -15.91 5.63
CA TYR A 199 2.13 -16.14 6.20
C TYR A 199 2.17 -15.89 7.71
N HIS A 200 1.26 -15.09 8.25
CA HIS A 200 1.25 -14.70 9.66
C HIS A 200 -0.13 -14.93 10.30
N PRO A 201 -0.58 -16.19 10.44
CA PRO A 201 -1.88 -16.52 11.04
C PRO A 201 -1.94 -16.16 12.54
N ASP A 202 -0.79 -15.96 13.19
CA ASP A 202 -0.73 -15.43 14.56
C ASP A 202 -0.93 -13.91 14.58
N HIS A 203 -2.17 -13.51 14.85
CA HIS A 203 -2.57 -12.11 14.98
C HIS A 203 -1.98 -11.40 16.22
N GLN A 204 -1.27 -12.11 17.12
CA GLN A 204 -0.54 -11.45 18.20
C GLN A 204 0.71 -10.73 17.69
N HIS A 205 1.18 -11.05 16.47
CA HIS A 205 2.35 -10.43 15.82
C HIS A 205 3.65 -10.49 16.66
N ARG A 206 3.77 -11.51 17.51
CA ARG A 206 4.93 -11.70 18.41
C ARG A 206 6.04 -12.56 17.83
N ARG A 207 5.73 -13.31 16.76
CA ARG A 207 6.64 -14.30 16.18
C ARG A 207 6.90 -14.03 14.70
N PRO A 208 8.15 -14.14 14.23
CA PRO A 208 8.46 -14.09 12.80
C PRO A 208 7.88 -15.32 12.08
N TYR A 209 7.81 -15.27 10.74
CA TYR A 209 7.30 -16.39 9.93
C TYR A 209 8.03 -17.72 10.19
N ARG A 210 9.36 -17.66 10.31
CA ARG A 210 10.20 -18.84 10.60
C ARG A 210 9.76 -19.66 11.81
N ASP A 211 9.10 -19.04 12.80
CA ASP A 211 8.64 -19.68 14.03
C ASP A 211 7.16 -20.12 13.96
N GLN A 212 6.50 -19.96 12.81
CA GLN A 212 5.09 -20.30 12.57
C GLN A 212 4.83 -20.97 11.21
N ARG A 213 5.87 -21.49 10.53
CA ARG A 213 5.77 -22.04 9.16
C ARG A 213 4.74 -23.16 9.04
N GLU A 214 4.75 -24.11 9.98
CA GLU A 214 3.79 -25.23 9.98
C GLU A 214 2.35 -24.75 10.16
N ALA A 215 2.13 -23.74 11.00
CA ALA A 215 0.81 -23.15 11.23
C ALA A 215 0.33 -22.32 10.02
N ALA A 216 1.25 -21.68 9.30
CA ALA A 216 0.96 -20.85 8.12
C ALA A 216 0.65 -21.68 6.86
N GLU A 217 1.28 -22.85 6.71
CA GLU A 217 1.15 -23.73 5.54
C GLU A 217 -0.29 -23.93 5.02
N PRO A 218 -1.29 -24.30 5.84
CA PRO A 218 -2.66 -24.46 5.35
C PRO A 218 -3.27 -23.17 4.79
N TYR A 219 -2.95 -22.01 5.39
CA TYR A 219 -3.46 -20.71 4.93
C TYR A 219 -2.77 -20.26 3.65
N ILE A 220 -1.45 -20.46 3.54
CA ILE A 220 -0.68 -20.20 2.32
C ILE A 220 -1.26 -21.01 1.16
N ARG A 221 -1.50 -22.31 1.36
CA ARG A 221 -2.11 -23.19 0.35
C ARG A 221 -3.53 -22.79 -0.01
N ALA A 222 -4.32 -22.34 0.96
CA ALA A 222 -5.66 -21.83 0.70
C ALA A 222 -5.63 -20.56 -0.15
N PHE A 223 -4.73 -19.61 0.18
CA PHE A 223 -4.53 -18.39 -0.59
C PHE A 223 -4.07 -18.70 -2.02
N GLU A 224 -3.06 -19.55 -2.19
CA GLU A 224 -2.50 -19.97 -3.47
C GLU A 224 -3.57 -20.60 -4.38
N ARG A 225 -4.43 -21.47 -3.84
CA ARG A 225 -5.44 -22.20 -4.63
C ARG A 225 -6.69 -21.39 -4.95
N SER A 226 -7.04 -20.40 -4.14
CA SER A 226 -8.33 -19.70 -4.24
C SER A 226 -8.19 -18.21 -4.54
N ARG A 227 -7.38 -17.49 -3.76
CA ARG A 227 -7.29 -16.03 -3.79
C ARG A 227 -6.39 -15.53 -4.90
N LEU A 228 -5.20 -16.13 -5.04
CA LEU A 228 -4.23 -15.76 -6.07
C LEU A 228 -4.81 -15.84 -7.50
N PRO A 229 -5.48 -16.93 -7.93
CA PRO A 229 -6.07 -17.01 -9.27
C PRO A 229 -7.20 -16.01 -9.48
N ARG A 230 -8.03 -15.79 -8.45
CA ARG A 230 -9.17 -14.86 -8.51
C ARG A 230 -8.70 -13.42 -8.72
N LEU A 231 -7.68 -13.01 -7.98
CA LEU A 231 -7.16 -11.64 -8.01
C LEU A 231 -6.38 -11.39 -9.30
N LEU A 232 -5.46 -12.27 -9.68
CA LEU A 232 -4.72 -12.11 -10.94
C LEU A 232 -5.64 -12.23 -12.16
N GLY A 233 -6.63 -13.12 -12.13
CA GLY A 233 -7.66 -13.18 -13.17
C GLY A 233 -8.52 -11.91 -13.25
N HIS A 234 -8.72 -11.19 -12.14
CA HIS A 234 -9.39 -9.90 -12.15
C HIS A 234 -8.55 -8.83 -12.88
N PHE A 235 -7.26 -8.71 -12.54
CA PHE A 235 -6.36 -7.78 -13.23
C PHE A 235 -6.18 -8.12 -14.71
N GLU A 236 -6.14 -9.41 -15.07
CA GLU A 236 -6.11 -9.85 -16.48
C GLU A 236 -7.35 -9.34 -17.25
N ARG A 237 -8.54 -9.49 -16.67
CA ARG A 237 -9.79 -8.96 -17.29
C ARG A 237 -9.81 -7.44 -17.37
N LEU A 238 -9.30 -6.75 -16.34
CA LEU A 238 -9.19 -5.29 -16.36
C LEU A 238 -8.27 -4.83 -17.48
N LEU A 239 -7.10 -5.44 -17.61
CA LEU A 239 -6.14 -5.11 -18.66
C LEU A 239 -6.69 -5.46 -20.05
N ALA A 240 -7.41 -6.56 -20.20
CA ALA A 240 -8.11 -6.90 -21.45
C ALA A 240 -9.12 -5.83 -21.87
N HIS A 241 -9.78 -5.19 -20.90
CA HIS A 241 -10.72 -4.10 -21.16
C HIS A 241 -10.03 -2.76 -21.44
N ALA A 242 -8.94 -2.47 -20.72
CA ALA A 242 -8.27 -1.17 -20.78
C ALA A 242 -7.23 -1.06 -21.91
N GLY A 243 -6.65 -2.18 -22.35
CA GLY A 243 -5.67 -2.25 -23.42
C GLY A 243 -4.23 -2.31 -22.89
N GLU A 244 -3.43 -1.27 -23.13
CA GLU A 244 -2.00 -1.27 -22.81
C GLU A 244 -1.71 -0.93 -21.33
N HIS A 245 -2.51 -0.03 -20.76
CA HIS A 245 -2.42 0.49 -19.39
C HIS A 245 -3.71 0.20 -18.64
N PHE A 246 -3.66 0.08 -17.32
CA PHE A 246 -4.84 -0.27 -16.53
C PHE A 246 -5.90 0.83 -16.49
N VAL A 247 -5.48 2.10 -16.49
CA VAL A 247 -6.37 3.27 -16.40
C VAL A 247 -5.80 4.41 -17.23
N GLY A 248 -6.65 5.05 -18.04
CA GLY A 248 -6.25 6.15 -18.92
C GLY A 248 -5.47 5.69 -20.16
N GLY A 249 -4.88 6.64 -20.88
CA GLY A 249 -4.11 6.40 -22.11
C GLY A 249 -2.60 6.26 -21.92
N SER A 250 -2.10 6.43 -20.69
CA SER A 250 -0.68 6.53 -20.37
C SER A 250 -0.30 5.68 -19.16
N PHE A 251 0.96 5.25 -19.12
CA PHE A 251 1.52 4.57 -17.95
C PHE A 251 1.43 5.47 -16.71
N SER A 252 0.84 4.95 -15.64
CA SER A 252 0.52 5.68 -14.42
C SER A 252 1.01 4.96 -13.17
N TYR A 253 0.80 5.57 -12.01
CA TYR A 253 1.12 4.94 -10.74
C TYR A 253 0.36 3.62 -10.51
N ALA A 254 -0.85 3.47 -11.04
CA ALA A 254 -1.61 2.22 -10.95
C ALA A 254 -0.87 1.06 -11.63
N ASP A 255 -0.29 1.31 -12.80
CA ASP A 255 0.53 0.33 -13.52
C ASP A 255 1.78 -0.05 -12.70
N VAL A 256 2.44 0.92 -12.07
CA VAL A 256 3.58 0.66 -11.16
C VAL A 256 3.17 -0.26 -10.00
N GLN A 257 1.99 -0.05 -9.42
CA GLN A 257 1.52 -0.87 -8.30
C GLN A 257 1.17 -2.30 -8.73
N VAL A 258 0.52 -2.50 -9.88
CA VAL A 258 0.27 -3.86 -10.40
C VAL A 258 1.58 -4.55 -10.76
N PHE A 259 2.55 -3.82 -11.33
CA PHE A 259 3.87 -4.36 -11.62
C PHE A 259 4.56 -4.90 -10.36
N ALA A 260 4.55 -4.14 -9.27
CA ALA A 260 5.08 -4.58 -7.98
C ALA A 260 4.35 -5.84 -7.47
N LEU A 261 3.01 -5.88 -7.56
CA LEU A 261 2.19 -7.01 -7.16
C LEU A 261 2.54 -8.28 -7.95
N LEU A 262 2.69 -8.17 -9.27
CA LEU A 262 3.03 -9.30 -10.13
C LEU A 262 4.41 -9.87 -9.81
N ARG A 263 5.38 -9.01 -9.50
CA ARG A 263 6.72 -9.44 -9.08
C ARG A 263 6.69 -10.25 -7.78
N VAL A 264 5.95 -9.79 -6.76
CA VAL A 264 5.83 -10.56 -5.51
C VAL A 264 5.03 -11.85 -5.74
N ALA A 265 3.98 -11.83 -6.55
CA ALA A 265 3.20 -13.03 -6.88
C ALA A 265 4.05 -14.09 -7.60
N GLU A 266 4.84 -13.69 -8.61
CA GLU A 266 5.76 -14.58 -9.33
C GLU A 266 6.85 -15.13 -8.41
N SER A 267 7.42 -14.29 -7.55
CA SER A 267 8.47 -14.70 -6.63
C SER A 267 7.99 -15.66 -5.54
N GLN A 268 6.82 -15.39 -4.94
CA GLN A 268 6.33 -16.12 -3.77
C GLN A 268 5.52 -17.37 -4.13
N PHE A 269 4.90 -17.39 -5.32
CA PHE A 269 4.11 -18.52 -5.79
C PHE A 269 4.52 -18.94 -7.22
N PRO A 270 5.79 -19.25 -7.52
CA PRO A 270 6.28 -19.40 -8.89
C PRO A 270 5.55 -20.49 -9.68
N ARG A 271 5.22 -21.63 -9.04
CA ARG A 271 4.51 -22.74 -9.70
C ARG A 271 3.05 -22.39 -9.99
N ALA A 272 2.32 -21.89 -9.00
CA ALA A 272 0.93 -21.47 -9.21
C ALA A 272 0.85 -20.29 -10.18
N TYR A 273 1.72 -19.29 -10.04
CA TYR A 273 1.82 -18.16 -10.96
C TYR A 273 2.05 -18.63 -12.40
N ALA A 274 2.98 -19.56 -12.63
CA ALA A 274 3.23 -20.12 -13.97
C ALA A 274 2.03 -20.90 -14.55
N ALA A 275 1.20 -21.51 -13.70
CA ALA A 275 0.03 -22.28 -14.13
C ALA A 275 -1.20 -21.40 -14.48
N LEU A 276 -1.19 -20.11 -14.16
CA LEU A 276 -2.30 -19.20 -14.46
C LEU A 276 -2.30 -18.77 -15.94
N ASP A 277 -3.50 -18.76 -16.53
CA ASP A 277 -3.79 -18.19 -17.84
C ASP A 277 -3.97 -16.66 -17.73
N ILE A 278 -2.84 -15.96 -17.74
CA ILE A 278 -2.75 -14.49 -17.59
C ILE A 278 -1.79 -13.87 -18.63
N PRO A 279 -1.97 -14.13 -19.93
CA PRO A 279 -1.03 -13.71 -20.97
C PRO A 279 -0.84 -12.20 -21.04
N LEU A 280 -1.89 -11.39 -20.83
CA LEU A 280 -1.79 -9.93 -20.87
C LEU A 280 -0.97 -9.42 -19.69
N LEU A 281 -1.17 -9.95 -18.48
CA LEU A 281 -0.37 -9.58 -17.31
C LEU A 281 1.09 -9.99 -17.47
N ARG A 282 1.40 -11.15 -18.07
CA ARG A 282 2.80 -11.52 -18.37
C ARG A 282 3.43 -10.57 -19.38
N ALA A 283 2.70 -10.21 -20.43
CA ALA A 283 3.17 -9.24 -21.41
C ALA A 283 3.39 -7.86 -20.75
N PHE A 284 2.47 -7.43 -19.91
CA PHE A 284 2.58 -6.19 -19.12
C PHE A 284 3.80 -6.22 -18.19
N LEU A 285 4.00 -7.28 -17.41
CA LEU A 285 5.15 -7.46 -16.52
C LEU A 285 6.46 -7.30 -17.30
N ASN A 286 6.58 -7.97 -18.44
CA ASN A 286 7.75 -7.92 -19.31
C ASN A 286 7.98 -6.52 -19.92
N ARG A 287 6.92 -5.84 -20.39
CA ARG A 287 7.05 -4.49 -20.94
C ARG A 287 7.45 -3.49 -19.86
N THR A 288 6.83 -3.56 -18.68
CA THR A 288 7.13 -2.66 -17.56
C THR A 288 8.55 -2.88 -17.02
N ALA A 289 9.01 -4.12 -16.92
CA ALA A 289 10.38 -4.44 -16.53
C ALA A 289 11.44 -3.89 -17.50
N ARG A 290 11.09 -3.66 -18.77
CA ARG A 290 11.98 -3.11 -19.81
C ARG A 290 11.97 -1.58 -19.89
N ARG A 291 11.11 -0.90 -19.12
CA ARG A 291 11.14 0.57 -19.06
C ARG A 291 12.53 1.01 -18.56
N PRO A 292 13.19 2.02 -19.16
CA PRO A 292 14.61 2.28 -18.89
C PRO A 292 14.96 2.47 -17.41
N ARG A 293 14.13 3.21 -16.67
CA ARG A 293 14.36 3.48 -15.24
C ARG A 293 14.07 2.27 -14.36
N ILE A 294 12.96 1.56 -14.61
CA ILE A 294 12.67 0.29 -13.93
C ILE A 294 13.76 -0.73 -14.19
N ALA A 295 14.18 -0.94 -15.45
CA ALA A 295 15.23 -1.87 -15.80
C ALA A 295 16.55 -1.54 -15.09
N ALA A 296 16.93 -0.26 -15.04
CA ALA A 296 18.12 0.19 -14.31
C ALA A 296 18.00 -0.06 -12.79
N TYR A 297 16.83 0.20 -12.21
CA TYR A 297 16.57 -0.09 -10.80
C TYR A 297 16.69 -1.58 -10.49
N LEU A 298 16.01 -2.44 -11.27
CA LEU A 298 16.02 -3.89 -11.10
C LEU A 298 17.41 -4.52 -11.24
N ALA A 299 18.30 -3.90 -12.02
CA ALA A 299 19.68 -4.34 -12.19
C ALA A 299 20.63 -3.82 -11.09
N SER A 300 20.17 -2.96 -10.19
CA SER A 300 20.99 -2.34 -9.15
C SER A 300 20.86 -3.05 -7.80
N ASP A 301 21.84 -2.84 -6.92
CA ASP A 301 21.82 -3.33 -5.53
C ASP A 301 20.67 -2.72 -4.69
N ARG A 302 19.97 -1.69 -5.21
CA ARG A 302 18.79 -1.11 -4.56
C ARG A 302 17.53 -1.94 -4.78
N SER A 303 17.49 -2.81 -5.80
CA SER A 303 16.36 -3.73 -5.98
C SER A 303 16.53 -4.91 -5.04
N ARG A 304 15.70 -4.90 -3.99
CA ARG A 304 15.81 -5.87 -2.91
C ARG A 304 15.06 -7.15 -3.31
N PRO A 305 15.58 -8.34 -2.96
CA PRO A 305 14.84 -9.58 -3.15
C PRO A 305 13.60 -9.63 -2.26
N PHE A 306 12.59 -10.40 -2.67
CA PHE A 306 11.52 -10.82 -1.77
C PHE A 306 12.05 -11.93 -0.85
N ALA A 307 11.87 -11.78 0.45
CA ALA A 307 12.55 -12.63 1.44
C ALA A 307 12.01 -14.07 1.52
N GLY A 308 10.80 -14.35 1.00
CA GLY A 308 10.15 -15.66 1.18
C GLY A 308 9.41 -15.83 2.51
N ASP A 309 9.57 -14.87 3.42
CA ASP A 309 9.02 -14.93 4.78
C ASP A 309 7.67 -14.22 4.93
N SER A 310 7.17 -13.60 3.86
CA SER A 310 5.88 -12.90 3.81
C SER A 310 5.51 -12.60 2.35
N PHE A 311 4.26 -12.22 2.10
CA PHE A 311 3.84 -11.71 0.79
C PHE A 311 4.01 -10.18 0.73
N MET A 312 5.24 -9.70 0.71
CA MET A 312 5.60 -8.29 0.52
C MET A 312 7.09 -8.12 0.27
#